data_AF-A0A484WFN8-F1
#
_entry.id   AF-A0A484WFN8-F1
#
_cell.length_a   1.000
_cell.length_b   1.000
_cell.length_c   1.000
_cell.angle_alpha   90.00
_cell.angle_beta   90.00
_cell.angle_gamma   90.00
#
_symmetry.space_group_name_H-M   'P 1'
#
loop_
_entity.id
_entity.type
_entity.pdbx_description
1 polymer ?
#
loop_
_entity_poly.entity_id
_entity_poly.type
_entity_poly.pdbx_seq_one_letter_code
_entity_poly.pdbx_strand_id
1 'polypeptide(L)'
;MTPSRASMSLNCRVEGTLPVALLWLGVALIIMPMATRMVVDNATVLANYFAMSELTIGLTVIAIGTSLPELATAIAGARKGEDDIAIGNIIGSNIFNIAIVTGLPALIAPGPFNPMVFSRDYGVMLLVSVIFAPALLAQATTDW
;
A
#
# COMPACT_ATOMS: atom_id res chain seq x y z
N MET A 1 -37.72 -43.12 2.80
CA MET A 1 -36.35 -43.04 2.25
C MET A 1 -35.94 -41.58 2.20
N THR A 2 -35.16 -41.13 3.19
CA THR A 2 -34.37 -39.89 3.16
C THR A 2 -33.03 -40.17 2.48
N PRO A 3 -32.35 -39.14 1.94
CA PRO A 3 -31.34 -38.41 2.74
C PRO A 3 -31.45 -36.88 2.52
N SER A 4 -31.51 -36.00 3.53
CA SER A 4 -30.46 -35.55 4.46
C SER A 4 -29.06 -35.40 3.83
N ARG A 5 -28.67 -34.17 3.45
CA ARG A 5 -27.29 -33.65 3.44
C ARG A 5 -27.34 -32.14 3.67
N ALA A 6 -26.94 -31.71 4.87
CA ALA A 6 -25.67 -31.01 5.12
C ALA A 6 -25.85 -29.48 5.24
N SER A 7 -26.24 -29.07 6.45
CA SER A 7 -25.89 -27.76 7.00
C SER A 7 -24.37 -27.67 7.10
N MET A 8 -23.75 -27.01 6.11
CA MET A 8 -22.33 -26.67 6.14
C MET A 8 -22.14 -25.52 7.13
N SER A 9 -21.91 -25.87 8.40
CA SER A 9 -21.52 -24.91 9.43
C SER A 9 -20.12 -24.39 9.11
N LEU A 10 -20.06 -23.16 8.61
CA LEU A 10 -18.82 -22.42 8.38
C LEU A 10 -18.26 -21.98 9.74
N ASN A 11 -17.63 -22.91 10.46
CA ASN A 11 -16.98 -22.63 11.73
C ASN A 11 -15.55 -22.12 11.44
N CYS A 12 -15.42 -20.87 10.99
CA CYS A 12 -14.13 -20.19 10.98
C CYS A 12 -13.81 -19.76 12.43
N ARG A 13 -13.24 -20.69 13.17
CA ARG A 13 -12.88 -20.51 14.58
C ARG A 13 -11.53 -19.80 14.66
N VAL A 14 -11.54 -18.46 14.62
CA VAL A 14 -10.40 -17.64 15.05
C VAL A 14 -10.38 -17.66 16.58
N GLU A 15 -9.89 -18.75 17.17
CA GLU A 15 -9.63 -18.84 18.61
C GLU A 15 -8.26 -18.24 18.94
N GLY A 16 -8.16 -16.92 18.82
CA GLY A 16 -7.22 -16.14 19.61
C GLY A 16 -7.91 -15.72 20.90
N THR A 17 -7.31 -15.96 22.06
CA THR A 17 -7.79 -15.30 23.28
C THR A 17 -7.59 -13.80 23.10
N LEU A 18 -8.63 -13.01 23.38
CA LEU A 18 -8.62 -11.53 23.36
C LEU A 18 -7.33 -10.90 23.94
N PRO A 19 -6.74 -11.42 25.04
CA PRO A 19 -5.43 -10.96 25.53
C PRO A 19 -4.26 -11.16 24.54
N VAL A 20 -4.23 -12.25 23.77
CA VAL A 20 -3.18 -12.49 22.77
C VAL A 20 -3.30 -11.50 21.62
N ALA A 21 -4.51 -11.18 21.17
CA ALA A 21 -4.72 -10.16 20.15
C ALA A 21 -4.27 -8.76 20.62
N LEU A 22 -4.60 -8.39 21.87
CA LEU A 22 -4.16 -7.13 22.47
C LEU A 22 -2.64 -7.07 22.64
N LEU A 23 -2.01 -8.19 23.00
CA LEU A 23 -0.55 -8.30 23.10
C LEU A 23 0.10 -8.02 21.74
N TRP A 24 -0.35 -8.70 20.67
CA TRP A 24 0.19 -8.49 19.33
C TRP A 24 -0.02 -7.05 18.83
N LEU A 25 -1.18 -6.46 19.12
CA LEU A 25 -1.46 -5.07 18.76
C LEU A 25 -0.52 -4.10 19.49
N GLY A 26 -0.30 -4.29 20.79
CA GLY A 26 0.63 -3.48 21.57
C GLY A 26 2.07 -3.59 21.07
N VAL A 27 2.51 -4.81 20.75
CA VAL A 27 3.84 -5.06 20.16
C VAL A 27 3.97 -4.36 18.81
N ALA A 28 2.98 -4.49 17.92
CA ALA A 28 2.99 -3.84 16.61
C ALA A 28 3.05 -2.32 16.73
N LEU A 29 2.28 -1.73 17.66
CA LEU A 29 2.23 -0.28 17.86
C LEU A 29 3.57 0.31 18.34
N ILE A 30 4.38 -0.46 19.08
CA ILE A 30 5.71 -0.05 19.53
C ILE A 30 6.76 -0.27 18.44
N ILE A 31 6.71 -1.44 17.79
CA ILE A 31 7.71 -1.80 16.77
C ILE A 31 7.57 -0.94 15.52
N MET A 32 6.34 -0.65 15.06
CA MET A 32 6.09 0.14 13.85
C MET A 32 6.85 1.48 13.82
N PRO A 33 6.70 2.40 14.79
CA PRO A 33 7.42 3.67 14.76
C PRO A 33 8.94 3.50 14.90
N MET A 34 9.41 2.50 15.64
CA MET A 34 10.85 2.22 15.73
C MET A 34 11.40 1.74 14.38
N ALA A 35 10.70 0.81 13.73
CA ALA A 35 11.07 0.29 12.42
C ALA A 35 11.07 1.40 11.37
N THR A 36 10.05 2.25 11.34
CA THR A 36 9.98 3.39 10.41
C THR A 36 11.17 4.33 10.60
N ARG A 37 11.53 4.69 11.84
CA ARG A 37 12.71 5.54 12.12
C ARG A 37 13.99 4.88 11.61
N MET A 38 14.19 3.60 11.92
CA MET A 38 15.36 2.87 11.42
C MET A 38 15.42 2.85 9.89
N VAL A 39 14.30 2.61 9.20
CA VAL A 39 14.27 2.60 7.73
C VAL A 39 14.61 3.99 7.16
N VAL A 40 14.04 5.06 7.73
CA VAL A 40 14.31 6.43 7.29
C VAL A 40 15.77 6.81 7.55
N ASP A 41 16.31 6.54 8.74
CA ASP A 41 17.68 6.85 9.10
C ASP A 41 18.70 6.09 8.22
N ASN A 42 18.43 4.81 7.91
CA ASN A 42 19.29 4.06 6.99
C ASN A 42 19.14 4.56 5.55
N ALA A 43 17.93 4.95 5.12
CA ALA A 43 17.71 5.49 3.79
C ALA A 43 18.43 6.84 3.58
N THR A 44 18.49 7.70 4.60
CA THR A 44 19.27 8.96 4.51
C THR A 44 20.78 8.68 4.45
N VAL A 45 21.28 7.67 5.16
CA VAL A 45 22.68 7.21 5.00
C VAL A 45 22.96 6.73 3.57
N LEU A 46 22.05 5.94 2.97
CA LEU A 46 22.16 5.55 1.57
C LEU A 46 22.13 6.76 0.63
N ALA A 47 21.21 7.71 0.84
CA ALA A 47 21.12 8.91 0.02
C ALA A 47 22.45 9.69 0.01
N ASN A 48 23.06 9.86 1.19
CA ASN A 48 24.36 10.50 1.32
C ASN A 48 25.48 9.70 0.63
N TYR A 49 25.48 8.37 0.76
CA TYR A 49 26.47 7.51 0.10
C TYR A 49 26.41 7.60 -1.43
N PHE A 50 25.20 7.64 -2.00
CA PHE A 50 24.99 7.77 -3.45
C PHE A 50 25.00 9.23 -3.95
N ALA A 51 25.30 10.22 -3.09
CA ALA A 51 25.23 11.65 -3.38
C ALA A 51 23.87 12.09 -3.97
N MET A 52 22.79 11.46 -3.50
CA MET A 52 21.41 11.73 -3.90
C MET A 52 20.69 12.53 -2.82
N SER A 53 19.61 13.23 -3.21
CA SER A 53 18.76 13.92 -2.23
C SER A 53 17.91 12.95 -1.42
N GLU A 54 17.62 13.29 -0.16
CA GLU A 54 16.70 12.53 0.70
C GLU A 54 15.30 12.40 0.08
N LEU A 55 14.89 13.42 -0.69
CA LEU A 55 13.64 13.40 -1.45
C LEU A 55 13.66 12.29 -2.51
N THR A 56 14.77 12.11 -3.22
CA THR A 56 14.86 11.09 -4.26
C THR A 56 14.83 9.67 -3.69
N ILE A 57 15.53 9.41 -2.57
CA ILE A 57 15.48 8.08 -1.93
C ILE A 57 14.09 7.79 -1.35
N GLY A 58 13.43 8.84 -0.82
CA GLY A 58 12.06 8.77 -0.33
C GLY A 58 11.05 8.42 -1.42
N LEU A 59 11.14 9.09 -2.56
CA LEU A 59 10.27 8.84 -3.72
C LEU A 59 10.55 7.53 -4.47
N THR A 60 11.67 6.86 -4.18
CA THR A 60 12.07 5.63 -4.88
C THR A 60 12.06 4.43 -3.94
N VAL A 61 13.11 4.25 -3.14
CA VAL A 61 13.31 3.06 -2.32
C VAL A 61 12.27 2.96 -1.21
N ILE A 62 12.01 4.07 -0.50
CA ILE A 62 11.02 4.06 0.58
C ILE A 62 9.62 3.86 0.00
N ALA A 63 9.25 4.65 -1.02
CA ALA A 63 7.95 4.55 -1.69
C ALA A 63 7.67 3.13 -2.21
N ILE A 64 8.63 2.51 -2.91
CA ILE A 64 8.51 1.12 -3.37
C ILE A 64 8.35 0.18 -2.18
N GLY A 65 9.21 0.31 -1.17
CA GLY A 65 9.21 -0.56 0.01
C GLY A 65 7.87 -0.55 0.76
N THR A 66 7.24 0.62 0.88
CA THR A 66 5.93 0.75 1.53
C THR A 66 4.78 0.15 0.73
N SER A 67 4.92 -0.04 -0.59
CA SER A 67 3.87 -0.59 -1.46
C SER A 67 4.03 -2.09 -1.75
N LEU A 68 5.12 -2.72 -1.30
CA LEU A 68 5.35 -4.15 -1.47
C LEU A 68 4.28 -5.02 -0.76
N PRO A 69 3.84 -4.70 0.48
CA PRO A 69 2.78 -5.47 1.13
C PRO A 69 1.48 -5.47 0.33
N GLU A 70 1.09 -4.33 -0.23
CA GLU A 70 -0.12 -4.14 -1.05
C GLU A 70 -0.01 -4.88 -2.37
N LEU A 71 1.17 -4.87 -2.98
CA LEU A 71 1.44 -5.67 -4.17
C LEU A 71 1.31 -7.16 -3.84
N ALA A 72 1.84 -7.61 -2.69
CA ALA A 72 1.74 -8.99 -2.25
C ALA A 72 0.29 -9.41 -1.98
N THR A 73 -0.53 -8.55 -1.36
CA THR A 73 -1.96 -8.84 -1.13
C THR A 73 -2.75 -8.85 -2.43
N ALA A 74 -2.49 -7.92 -3.35
CA ALA A 74 -3.15 -7.90 -4.66
C ALA A 74 -2.81 -9.15 -5.49
N ILE A 75 -1.54 -9.56 -5.54
CA ILE A 75 -1.11 -10.79 -6.21
C ILE A 75 -1.74 -12.02 -5.55
N ALA A 76 -1.78 -12.07 -4.21
CA ALA A 76 -2.39 -13.18 -3.50
C ALA A 76 -3.89 -13.30 -3.77
N GLY A 77 -4.62 -12.19 -3.87
CA GLY A 77 -6.04 -12.14 -4.22
C GLY A 77 -6.30 -12.61 -5.66
N ALA A 78 -5.55 -12.06 -6.62
CA ALA A 78 -5.65 -12.45 -8.03
C ALA A 78 -5.36 -13.96 -8.23
N ARG A 79 -4.37 -14.51 -7.52
CA ARG A 79 -4.05 -15.96 -7.60
C ARG A 79 -5.13 -16.86 -7.02
N LYS A 80 -6.01 -16.33 -6.17
CA LYS A 80 -7.14 -17.07 -5.58
C LYS A 80 -8.44 -16.92 -6.38
N GLY A 81 -8.44 -16.14 -7.47
CA GLY A 81 -9.65 -15.79 -8.21
C GLY A 81 -10.56 -14.83 -7.46
N GLU A 82 -10.01 -14.11 -6.47
CA GLU A 82 -10.71 -13.08 -5.68
C GLU A 82 -10.37 -11.69 -6.23
N ASP A 83 -10.67 -11.45 -7.51
CA ASP A 83 -10.27 -10.24 -8.23
C ASP A 83 -10.88 -8.97 -7.60
N ASP A 84 -12.09 -9.08 -7.05
CA ASP A 84 -12.75 -7.98 -6.32
C ASP A 84 -11.93 -7.49 -5.12
N ILE A 85 -11.27 -8.42 -4.39
CA ILE A 85 -10.43 -8.10 -3.24
C ILE A 85 -9.12 -7.45 -3.70
N ALA A 86 -8.56 -7.95 -4.80
CA ALA A 86 -7.33 -7.38 -5.38
C ALA A 86 -7.56 -5.95 -5.88
N ILE A 87 -8.64 -5.70 -6.62
CA ILE A 87 -9.03 -4.37 -7.10
C ILE A 87 -9.34 -3.45 -5.92
N GLY A 88 -10.09 -3.93 -4.94
CA GLY A 88 -10.44 -3.17 -3.73
C GLY A 88 -9.20 -2.72 -2.95
N ASN A 89 -8.20 -3.59 -2.82
CA ASN A 89 -6.92 -3.25 -2.19
C ASN A 89 -6.14 -2.18 -2.97
N ILE A 90 -6.04 -2.31 -4.30
CA ILE A 90 -5.32 -1.34 -5.14
C ILE A 90 -5.97 0.06 -5.07
N ILE A 91 -7.29 0.12 -5.25
CA ILE A 91 -8.01 1.40 -5.23
C ILE A 91 -8.00 2.00 -3.81
N GLY A 92 -8.28 1.18 -2.80
CA GLY A 92 -8.34 1.60 -1.40
C GLY A 92 -7.02 2.16 -0.89
N SER A 93 -5.90 1.48 -1.16
CA SER A 93 -4.58 1.91 -0.70
C SER A 93 -4.13 3.23 -1.35
N ASN A 94 -4.46 3.46 -2.63
CA ASN A 94 -4.16 4.73 -3.29
C ASN A 94 -4.96 5.89 -2.68
N ILE A 95 -6.25 5.68 -2.39
CA ILE A 95 -7.08 6.69 -1.73
C ILE A 95 -6.54 6.96 -0.31
N PHE A 96 -6.20 5.92 0.44
CA PHE A 96 -5.64 6.04 1.79
C PHE A 96 -4.31 6.79 1.80
N ASN A 97 -3.43 6.56 0.83
CA ASN A 97 -2.14 7.23 0.73
C ASN A 97 -2.28 8.75 0.49
N ILE A 98 -3.25 9.15 -0.33
CA ILE A 98 -3.51 10.58 -0.58
C ILE A 98 -4.21 11.21 0.62
N ALA A 99 -5.26 10.57 1.14
CA ALA A 99 -6.09 11.14 2.20
C ALA A 99 -5.39 11.17 3.57
N ILE A 100 -4.78 10.07 3.97
CA ILE A 100 -4.24 9.89 5.32
C ILE A 100 -2.72 10.02 5.33
N VAL A 101 -2.00 9.26 4.52
CA VAL A 101 -0.52 9.24 4.57
C VAL A 101 0.07 10.59 4.18
N THR A 102 -0.52 11.27 3.19
CA THR A 102 -0.07 12.62 2.77
C THR A 102 -0.85 13.73 3.48
N GLY A 103 -2.18 13.59 3.60
CA GLY A 103 -3.04 14.62 4.20
C GLY A 103 -2.82 14.84 5.69
N LEU A 104 -2.63 13.77 6.48
CA LEU A 104 -2.48 13.92 7.94
C LEU A 104 -1.18 14.62 8.35
N PRO A 105 0.02 14.27 7.81
CA PRO A 105 1.23 15.04 8.10
C PRO A 105 1.16 16.49 7.63
N ALA A 106 0.51 16.76 6.49
CA ALA A 106 0.32 18.12 6.00
C ALA A 106 -0.54 18.98 6.94
N LEU A 107 -1.49 18.37 7.67
CA LEU A 107 -2.30 19.04 8.68
C LEU A 107 -1.57 19.23 10.02
N ILE A 108 -0.76 18.25 10.44
CA ILE A 108 -0.05 18.27 11.73
C ILE A 108 1.18 19.19 11.68
N ALA A 109 1.95 19.12 10.60
CA ALA A 109 3.21 19.84 10.43
C ALA A 109 3.33 20.38 8.99
N PRO A 110 2.64 21.49 8.66
CA PRO A 110 2.72 22.09 7.34
C PRO A 110 4.15 22.55 7.04
N GLY A 111 4.78 21.95 6.04
CA GLY A 111 6.12 22.28 5.58
C GLY A 111 6.13 23.10 4.28
N PRO A 112 7.26 23.75 3.94
CA PRO A 112 7.41 24.43 2.66
C PRO A 112 7.42 23.42 1.51
N PHE A 113 6.49 23.55 0.56
CA PHE A 113 6.47 22.75 -0.65
C PHE A 113 7.29 23.43 -1.76
N ASN A 114 8.19 22.67 -2.38
CA ASN A 114 8.88 23.13 -3.58
C ASN A 114 7.95 22.97 -4.81
N PRO A 115 7.48 24.06 -5.44
CA PRO A 115 6.56 23.99 -6.56
C PRO A 115 7.15 23.25 -7.78
N MET A 116 8.48 23.19 -7.91
CA MET A 116 9.16 22.45 -8.97
C MET A 116 9.02 20.92 -8.80
N VAL A 117 8.96 20.44 -7.55
CA VAL A 117 8.74 19.02 -7.25
C VAL A 117 7.30 18.64 -7.56
N PHE A 118 6.34 19.49 -7.18
CA PHE A 118 4.92 19.25 -7.42
C PHE A 118 4.60 19.14 -8.92
N SER A 119 5.08 20.08 -9.74
CA SER A 119 4.83 20.07 -11.18
C SER A 119 5.52 18.89 -11.89
N ARG A 120 6.74 18.54 -11.46
CA ARG A 120 7.45 17.37 -11.98
C ARG A 120 6.72 16.07 -11.64
N ASP A 121 6.40 15.85 -10.36
CA ASP A 121 5.87 14.57 -9.89
C ASP A 121 4.46 14.33 -10.41
N TYR A 122 3.61 15.35 -10.39
CA TYR A 122 2.26 15.27 -10.96
C TYR A 122 2.29 15.14 -12.49
N GLY A 123 3.22 15.83 -13.16
CA GLY A 123 3.42 15.72 -14.60
C GLY A 123 3.87 14.33 -15.02
N VAL A 124 4.84 13.74 -14.32
CA VAL A 124 5.30 12.36 -14.55
C VAL A 124 4.18 11.37 -14.29
N MET A 125 3.43 11.52 -13.19
CA MET A 125 2.31 10.65 -12.86
C MET A 125 1.24 10.67 -13.98
N LEU A 126 0.83 11.86 -14.44
CA LEU A 126 -0.10 12.00 -15.54
C LEU A 126 0.42 11.39 -16.84
N LEU A 127 1.69 11.65 -17.18
CA LEU A 127 2.30 11.08 -18.40
C LEU A 127 2.25 9.55 -18.38
N VAL A 128 2.67 8.94 -17.27
CA VAL A 128 2.65 7.48 -17.12
C VAL A 128 1.21 6.96 -17.20
N SER A 129 0.25 7.59 -16.51
CA SER A 129 -1.16 7.19 -16.60
C SER A 129 -1.71 7.27 -18.03
N VAL A 130 -1.40 8.34 -18.78
CA VAL A 130 -1.84 8.51 -20.17
C VAL A 130 -1.19 7.49 -21.10
N ILE A 131 0.06 7.07 -20.85
CA ILE A 131 0.71 6.03 -21.65
C ILE A 131 0.10 4.65 -21.40
N PHE A 132 -0.24 4.34 -20.14
CA PHE A 132 -0.81 3.05 -19.76
C PHE A 132 -2.33 2.94 -20.02
N ALA A 133 -3.07 4.05 -20.01
CA ALA A 133 -4.52 4.05 -20.22
C ALA A 133 -4.96 3.41 -21.56
N PRO A 134 -4.33 3.70 -22.73
CA PRO A 134 -4.64 3.03 -23.99
C PRO A 134 -4.42 1.53 -23.96
N ALA A 135 -3.34 1.08 -23.29
CA ALA A 135 -3.07 -0.35 -23.13
C ALA A 135 -4.15 -1.04 -22.29
N LEU A 136 -4.63 -0.38 -21.23
CA LEU A 136 -5.74 -0.88 -20.42
C LEU A 136 -7.06 -0.91 -21.21
N LEU A 137 -7.36 0.15 -21.96
CA LEU A 137 -8.57 0.24 -22.77
C LEU A 137 -8.57 -0.79 -23.91
N ALA A 138 -7.42 -1.07 -24.51
CA ALA A 138 -7.27 -2.11 -25.52
C ALA A 138 -7.63 -3.50 -24.94
N GLN A 139 -7.18 -3.81 -23.73
CA GLN A 139 -7.50 -5.06 -23.02
C GLN A 139 -8.99 -5.14 -22.67
N ALA A 140 -9.58 -4.04 -22.17
CA ALA A 140 -11.01 -3.97 -21.83
C ALA A 140 -11.94 -4.14 -23.04
N THR A 141 -11.45 -3.88 -24.27
CA THR A 141 -12.21 -4.09 -25.50
C THR A 141 -12.08 -5.51 -26.08
N THR A 142 -11.07 -6.29 -25.67
CA THR A 142 -10.82 -7.65 -26.16
C THR A 142 -11.41 -8.77 -25.30
N ASP A 143 -11.86 -8.45 -24.08
CA ASP A 143 -12.34 -9.44 -23.09
C ASP A 143 -13.89 -9.55 -23.00
N TRP A 144 -14.60 -9.39 -24.13
CA TRP A 144 -16.03 -9.73 -24.28
C TRP A 144 -16.26 -10.84 -25.31
#